data_AF-A0A7X8CMY3-F1
#
_entry.id   AF-A0A7X8CMY3-F1
#
_cell.length_a   1.000
_cell.length_b   1.000
_cell.length_c   1.000
_cell.angle_alpha   90.00
_cell.angle_beta   90.00
_cell.angle_gamma   90.00
#
_symmetry.space_group_name_H-M   'P 1'
#
loop_
_entity.id
_entity.type
_entity.pdbx_description
1 polymer ?
#
loop_
_entity_poly.entity_id
_entity_poly.type
_entity_poly.pdbx_seq_one_letter_code
_entity_poly.pdbx_strand_id
1 'polypeptide(L)'
;CVCEIETILGMNQSNVSRHLNKLFSVGLIQREKKSQWVYYRLDKEIIRKYPFLSNIFNGQSNQTNPFKKDQDSFNHYKKNGMSCEQLKKVSTAMN
;
A
#
# COMPACT_ATOMS: atom_id res chain seq x y z
N CYS A 1 5.78 -2.93 -2.69
CA CYS A 1 5.80 -4.35 -2.28
C CYS A 1 4.84 -4.57 -1.11
N VAL A 2 4.38 -5.80 -0.88
CA VAL A 2 3.51 -6.16 0.27
C VAL A 2 4.15 -5.81 1.62
N CYS A 3 5.45 -6.03 1.80
CA CYS A 3 6.17 -5.75 3.04
C CYS A 3 6.26 -4.25 3.36
N GLU A 4 6.31 -3.40 2.34
CA GLU A 4 6.29 -1.94 2.52
C GLU A 4 4.91 -1.50 2.99
N ILE A 5 3.85 -2.01 2.36
CA ILE A 5 2.46 -1.71 2.74
C ILE A 5 2.15 -2.22 4.16
N GLU A 6 2.64 -3.40 4.51
CA GLU A 6 2.60 -3.96 5.86
C GLU A 6 3.21 -3.02 6.90
N THR A 7 4.45 -2.56 6.63
CA THR A 7 5.18 -1.64 7.50
C THR A 7 4.46 -0.32 7.68
N ILE A 8 3.94 0.25 6.59
CA ILE A 8 3.27 1.57 6.60
C ILE A 8 1.94 1.50 7.37
N LEU A 9 1.14 0.46 7.13
CA LEU A 9 -0.20 0.33 7.69
C LEU A 9 -0.23 -0.38 9.05
N GLY A 10 0.88 -0.96 9.51
CA GLY A 10 0.94 -1.72 10.77
C GLY A 10 0.02 -2.95 10.79
N MET A 11 -0.30 -3.50 9.63
CA MET A 11 -1.08 -4.73 9.47
C MET A 11 -0.14 -5.92 9.30
N ASN A 12 -0.59 -7.16 9.51
CA ASN A 12 0.24 -8.32 9.15
C ASN A 12 0.21 -8.60 7.63
N GLN A 13 1.26 -9.25 7.14
CA GLN A 13 1.43 -9.58 5.71
C GLN A 13 0.24 -10.37 5.11
N SER A 14 -0.32 -11.33 5.86
CA SER A 14 -1.44 -12.17 5.40
C SER A 14 -2.69 -11.35 5.11
N ASN A 15 -3.01 -10.39 5.99
CA ASN A 15 -4.15 -9.48 5.83
C ASN A 15 -3.93 -8.53 4.65
N VAL A 16 -2.74 -7.94 4.53
CA VAL A 16 -2.40 -7.06 3.40
C VAL A 16 -2.50 -7.81 2.08
N SER A 17 -1.92 -9.02 2.00
CA SER A 17 -1.98 -9.87 0.82
C SER A 17 -3.43 -10.22 0.43
N ARG A 18 -4.26 -10.58 1.41
CA ARG A 18 -5.70 -10.85 1.19
C ARG A 18 -6.42 -9.64 0.59
N HIS A 19 -6.19 -8.45 1.14
CA HIS A 19 -6.81 -7.22 0.63
C HIS A 19 -6.33 -6.87 -0.78
N LEU A 20 -5.02 -6.91 -1.03
CA LEU A 20 -4.46 -6.63 -2.36
C LEU A 20 -4.98 -7.62 -3.42
N ASN A 21 -5.10 -8.91 -3.08
CA ASN A 21 -5.68 -9.90 -3.98
C ASN A 21 -7.15 -9.60 -4.29
N LYS A 22 -7.94 -9.16 -3.29
CA LYS A 22 -9.33 -8.77 -3.52
C LYS A 22 -9.43 -7.55 -4.42
N LEU A 23 -8.66 -6.50 -4.15
CA LEU A 23 -8.61 -5.28 -4.97
C LEU A 23 -8.18 -5.57 -6.41
N PHE A 24 -7.21 -6.48 -6.59
CA PHE A 24 -6.77 -6.93 -7.91
C PHE A 24 -7.87 -7.72 -8.63
N SER A 25 -8.55 -8.64 -7.94
CA SER A 25 -9.61 -9.48 -8.53
C SER A 25 -10.80 -8.68 -9.05
N VAL A 26 -11.07 -7.50 -8.47
CA VAL A 26 -12.14 -6.59 -8.91
C VAL A 26 -11.64 -5.51 -9.89
N GLY A 27 -10.37 -5.55 -10.27
CA GLY A 27 -9.77 -4.63 -11.24
C GLY A 27 -9.42 -3.24 -10.70
N LEU A 28 -9.55 -2.97 -9.39
CA LEU A 28 -9.26 -1.64 -8.84
C LEU A 28 -7.76 -1.30 -8.86
N ILE A 29 -6.92 -2.34 -8.78
CA ILE A 29 -5.47 -2.21 -8.83
C ILE A 29 -4.87 -3.13 -9.88
N GLN A 30 -3.70 -2.74 -10.37
CA GLN A 30 -2.81 -3.55 -11.19
C GLN A 30 -1.60 -3.97 -10.37
N ARG A 31 -0.96 -5.07 -10.77
CA ARG A 31 0.29 -5.56 -10.15
C ARG A 31 1.36 -5.85 -11.19
N GLU A 32 2.61 -5.58 -10.85
CA GLU A 32 3.78 -5.80 -11.71
C GLU A 32 4.86 -6.56 -10.92
N LYS A 33 5.37 -7.66 -11.47
CA LYS A 33 6.48 -8.40 -10.87
C LYS A 33 7.81 -7.89 -11.42
N LYS A 34 8.72 -7.47 -10.54
CA LYS A 34 10.10 -7.12 -10.87
C LYS A 34 11.04 -7.92 -9.99
N SER A 35 11.78 -8.86 -10.60
CA SER A 35 12.60 -9.83 -9.88
C SER A 35 11.78 -10.55 -8.80
N GLN A 36 12.20 -10.53 -7.54
CA GLN A 36 11.50 -11.14 -6.41
C GLN A 36 10.32 -10.33 -5.86
N TRP A 37 10.09 -9.10 -6.34
CA TRP A 37 9.12 -8.18 -5.76
C TRP A 37 7.87 -8.03 -6.63
N VAL A 38 6.71 -7.84 -5.98
CA VAL A 38 5.45 -7.49 -6.63
C VAL A 38 5.05 -6.08 -6.20
N TYR A 39 4.90 -5.20 -7.17
CA TYR A 39 4.47 -3.82 -6.99
C TYR A 39 3.00 -3.68 -7.38
N TYR A 40 2.30 -2.77 -6.72
CA TYR A 40 0.87 -2.53 -6.91
C TYR A 40 0.64 -1.07 -7.24
N ARG A 41 -0.35 -0.78 -8.08
CA ARG A 41 -0.80 0.58 -8.41
C ARG A 41 -2.29 0.60 -8.67
N LEU A 42 -2.94 1.75 -8.45
CA LEU A 42 -4.33 1.94 -8.89
C LEU A 42 -4.44 1.76 -10.41
N ASP A 43 -5.54 1.14 -10.84
CA ASP A 43 -5.87 1.07 -12.26
C ASP A 43 -6.49 2.38 -12.73
N LYS A 44 -5.74 3.14 -13.53
CA LYS A 44 -6.19 4.43 -14.07
C LYS A 44 -7.43 4.29 -14.96
N GLU A 45 -7.62 3.14 -15.61
CA GLU A 45 -8.80 2.92 -16.44
C GLU A 45 -10.07 2.78 -15.59
N ILE A 46 -9.98 2.17 -14.41
CA ILE A 46 -11.10 2.13 -13.47
C ILE A 46 -11.42 3.51 -12.92
N ILE A 47 -10.40 4.33 -12.61
CA ILE A 47 -10.62 5.71 -12.17
C ILE A 47 -11.31 6.53 -13.27
N ARG A 48 -10.87 6.37 -14.52
CA ARG A 48 -11.48 7.02 -15.70
C ARG A 48 -12.92 6.57 -15.91
N LYS A 49 -13.19 5.27 -15.74
CA LYS A 49 -14.53 4.69 -15.89
C LYS A 49 -15.48 5.09 -14.76
N TYR A 50 -14.96 5.29 -13.55
CA TYR A 50 -15.74 5.59 -12.36
C TYR A 50 -15.17 6.82 -11.62
N PRO A 51 -15.41 8.05 -12.13
CA PRO A 51 -14.80 9.28 -11.60
C PRO A 51 -15.09 9.57 -10.13
N PHE A 52 -16.20 9.05 -9.58
CA PHE A 52 -16.53 9.20 -8.16
C PHE A 52 -15.48 8.57 -7.24
N LEU A 53 -14.73 7.57 -7.71
CA LEU A 53 -13.64 6.97 -6.95
C LEU A 53 -12.55 7.99 -6.62
N SER A 54 -12.27 8.93 -7.53
CA SER A 54 -11.33 10.04 -7.27
C SER A 54 -11.78 10.88 -6.08
N ASN A 55 -13.09 11.14 -5.97
CA ASN A 55 -13.63 11.91 -4.85
C ASN A 55 -13.52 11.14 -3.53
N ILE A 56 -13.68 9.82 -3.56
CA ILE A 56 -13.50 8.96 -2.38
C ILE A 56 -12.02 8.98 -1.94
N PHE A 57 -11.09 8.78 -2.89
CA PHE A 57 -9.66 8.75 -2.58
C PHE A 57 -9.12 10.10 -2.11
N ASN A 58 -9.58 11.20 -2.71
CA ASN A 58 -9.15 12.56 -2.36
C ASN A 58 -9.90 13.12 -1.14
N GLY A 59 -11.14 12.68 -0.90
CA GLY A 59 -11.97 13.16 0.21
C GLY A 59 -11.56 12.60 1.57
N GLN A 60 -10.88 11.44 1.60
CA GLN A 60 -10.44 10.79 2.83
C GLN A 60 -9.01 11.14 3.27
N SER A 61 -8.23 11.84 2.44
CA SER A 61 -6.87 12.24 2.79
C SER A 61 -6.82 13.36 3.85
N ASN A 62 -7.96 14.00 4.12
CA ASN A 62 -8.07 15.10 5.05
C ASN A 62 -9.04 14.73 6.20
N GLN A 63 -8.46 14.33 7.34
CA GLN A 63 -8.93 14.69 8.70
C GLN A 63 -9.59 13.67 9.64
N THR A 64 -9.38 12.35 9.52
CA THR A 64 -9.71 11.42 10.63
C THR A 64 -8.69 10.28 10.82
N ASN A 65 -8.52 9.84 12.07
CA ASN A 65 -7.84 8.59 12.43
C ASN A 65 -8.65 7.43 11.82
N PRO A 66 -8.07 6.45 11.08
CA PRO A 66 -6.66 6.04 10.99
C PRO A 66 -5.78 6.71 9.92
N PHE A 67 -6.34 7.39 8.92
CA PHE A 67 -5.60 7.83 7.73
C PHE A 67 -4.43 8.78 8.02
N LYS A 68 -4.56 9.64 9.04
CA LYS A 68 -3.47 10.54 9.44
C LYS A 68 -2.22 9.79 9.90
N LYS A 69 -2.40 8.72 10.70
CA LYS A 69 -1.28 7.92 11.20
C LYS A 69 -0.58 7.19 10.06
N ASP A 70 -1.35 6.60 9.16
CA ASP A 70 -0.81 5.88 8.00
C ASP A 70 -0.04 6.84 7.07
N GLN A 71 -0.54 8.07 6.92
CA GLN A 71 0.13 9.12 6.16
C GLN A 71 1.47 9.54 6.81
N ASP A 72 1.52 9.66 8.13
CA ASP A 72 2.75 9.98 8.86
C ASP A 72 3.79 8.86 8.73
N SER A 73 3.37 7.59 8.90
CA SER A 73 4.20 6.41 8.64
C SER A 73 4.75 6.38 7.22
N PHE A 74 3.89 6.66 6.23
CA PHE A 74 4.30 6.73 4.83
C PHE A 74 5.32 7.84 4.57
N ASN A 75 5.10 9.03 5.11
CA ASN A 75 6.01 10.16 4.97
C ASN A 75 7.37 9.85 5.61
N HIS A 76 7.37 9.22 6.79
CA HIS A 76 8.59 8.76 7.45
C HIS A 76 9.33 7.72 6.60
N TYR A 77 8.61 6.71 6.11
CA TYR A 77 9.17 5.68 5.24
C TYR A 77 9.83 6.27 3.98
N LYS A 78 9.12 7.20 3.31
CA LYS A 78 9.60 7.88 2.10
C LYS A 78 10.84 8.74 2.38
N LYS A 79 10.88 9.46 3.50
CA LYS A 79 12.02 10.31 3.89
C LYS A 79 13.29 9.49 4.13
N ASN A 80 13.16 8.29 4.70
CA ASN A 80 14.30 7.44 5.02
C ASN A 80 14.75 6.54 3.86
N GLY A 81 14.06 6.55 2.72
CA GLY A 81 14.45 5.81 1.52
C GLY A 81 14.55 4.30 1.75
N MET A 82 13.80 3.75 2.70
CA MET A 82 13.91 2.34 3.08
C MET A 82 13.52 1.42 1.91
N SER A 83 14.41 0.53 1.50
CA SER A 83 14.13 -0.45 0.45
C SER A 83 13.45 -1.70 1.01
N CYS A 84 12.78 -2.46 0.13
CA CYS A 84 12.21 -3.77 0.48
C CYS A 84 13.24 -4.72 1.13
N GLU A 85 14.52 -4.61 0.76
CA GLU A 85 15.61 -5.44 1.32
C GLU A 85 15.97 -5.01 2.74
N GLN A 86 15.90 -3.72 3.04
CA GLN A 86 16.15 -3.19 4.38
C GLN A 86 15.02 -3.57 5.35
N LEU A 87 13.77 -3.56 4.89
CA LEU A 87 12.61 -3.94 5.70
C LEU A 87 12.59 -5.42 6.09
N LYS A 88 13.01 -6.33 5.19
CA LYS A 88 13.12 -7.77 5.51
C LYS A 88 14.07 -8.03 6.69
N LYS A 89 15.16 -7.28 6.81
CA LYS A 89 16.15 -7.46 7.89
C LYS A 89 15.58 -7.09 9.26
N VAL A 90 14.75 -6.05 9.34
CA VAL A 90 14.12 -5.59 10.59
C VAL A 90 13.09 -6.61 11.08
N SER A 91 12.27 -7.16 10.19
CA SER A 91 11.30 -8.21 10.55
C SER A 91 11.93 -9.52 11.00
N THR A 92 13.18 -9.78 10.64
CA THR A 92 13.91 -11.00 11.02
C THR A 92 14.65 -10.84 12.35
N ALA A 93 14.90 -9.60 12.80
CA ALA A 93 15.60 -9.30 14.05
C ALA A 93 14.67 -9.18 15.28
N MET A 94 13.35 -9.30 15.09
CA MET A 94 12.34 -9.25 16.16
C MET A 94 11.66 -10.62 16.40
N ASN A 95 12.18 -11.68 15.81
CA ASN A 95 11.78 -13.08 16.07
C ASN A 95 12.95 -13.86 16.66
#